data_AF-A0A4P5T598-F1
#
_entry.id   AF-A0A4P5T598-F1
#
_cell.length_a   1.000
_cell.length_b   1.000
_cell.length_c   1.000
_cell.angle_alpha   90.00
_cell.angle_beta   90.00
_cell.angle_gamma   90.00
#
_symmetry.space_group_name_H-M   'P 1'
#
loop_
_entity.id
_entity.type
_entity.pdbx_description
1 polymer ?
#
loop_
_entity_poly.entity_id
_entity_poly.type
_entity_poly.pdbx_seq_one_letter_code
_entity_poly.pdbx_strand_id
1 'polypeptide(L)'
;MLAKQLTHESTQKNHKTIDDLCLWIDMNINQQINWIDLINVSGLDHLTLQSEFSKNKLMTPMTWIRKRKEALTGINLSTVTPNRYASLLAQSST
;
A
#
# COMPACT_ATOMS: atom_id res chain seq x y z
N MET A 1 23.41 -9.69 37.97
CA MET A 1 23.44 -8.49 37.11
C MET A 1 22.70 -8.80 35.83
N LEU A 2 21.66 -8.03 35.52
CA LEU A 2 20.91 -8.07 34.27
C LEU A 2 21.78 -7.57 33.10
N ALA A 3 21.74 -8.25 31.94
CA ALA A 3 21.47 -7.63 30.63
C ALA A 3 21.61 -8.64 29.47
N LYS A 4 20.45 -9.03 28.94
CA LYS A 4 20.10 -9.06 27.51
C LYS A 4 21.21 -9.45 26.53
N GLN A 5 21.29 -10.73 26.20
CA GLN A 5 21.70 -11.14 24.85
C GLN A 5 20.44 -11.25 24.00
N LEU A 6 20.02 -10.10 23.45
CA LEU A 6 19.09 -10.07 22.32
C LEU A 6 19.87 -10.53 21.10
N THR A 7 19.61 -11.76 20.69
CA THR A 7 19.84 -12.29 19.36
C THR A 7 19.24 -11.32 18.34
N HIS A 8 20.06 -10.44 17.79
CA HIS A 8 19.74 -9.72 16.55
C HIS A 8 19.95 -10.70 15.40
N GLU A 9 19.01 -11.63 15.24
CA GLU A 9 18.85 -12.41 14.02
C GLU A 9 18.41 -11.49 12.88
N SER A 10 19.03 -11.70 11.72
CA SER A 10 18.69 -11.19 10.40
C SER A 10 19.03 -9.74 10.07
N THR A 11 20.33 -9.46 9.97
CA THR A 11 20.87 -8.56 8.94
C THR A 11 20.82 -9.24 7.56
N GLN A 12 19.64 -9.57 7.06
CA GLN A 12 19.42 -9.70 5.63
C GLN A 12 18.66 -8.47 5.16
N LYS A 13 19.42 -7.40 4.86
CA LYS A 13 19.04 -6.46 3.81
C LYS A 13 19.04 -7.24 2.49
N ASN A 14 18.12 -8.18 2.32
CA ASN A 14 17.78 -8.64 1.00
C ASN A 14 17.27 -7.40 0.28
N HIS A 15 17.96 -6.99 -0.79
CA HIS A 15 17.44 -6.05 -1.77
C HIS A 15 16.14 -6.66 -2.31
N LYS A 16 15.04 -6.49 -1.58
CA LYS A 16 13.71 -6.86 -2.04
C LYS A 16 13.38 -5.89 -3.13
N THR A 17 13.29 -6.42 -4.34
CA THR A 17 12.94 -5.65 -5.52
C THR A 17 11.50 -5.12 -5.38
N ILE A 18 11.12 -4.16 -6.22
CA ILE A 18 9.72 -3.71 -6.28
C ILE A 18 8.77 -4.86 -6.60
N ASP A 19 9.22 -5.85 -7.37
CA ASP A 19 8.41 -7.02 -7.67
C ASP A 19 8.19 -7.90 -6.43
N ASP A 20 9.19 -8.09 -5.57
CA ASP A 20 9.03 -8.79 -4.28
C ASP A 20 8.04 -8.05 -3.37
N LEU A 21 8.10 -6.72 -3.36
CA LEU A 21 7.16 -5.91 -2.62
C LEU A 21 5.74 -6.00 -3.19
N CYS A 22 5.59 -6.06 -4.51
CA CYS A 22 4.30 -6.31 -5.17
C CYS A 22 3.73 -7.68 -4.78
N LEU A 23 4.56 -8.74 -4.76
CA LEU A 23 4.14 -10.07 -4.32
C LEU A 23 3.70 -10.05 -2.85
N TRP A 24 4.44 -9.35 -1.99
CA TRP A 24 4.06 -9.20 -0.58
C TRP A 24 2.73 -8.45 -0.42
N ILE A 25 2.50 -7.39 -1.21
CA ILE A 25 1.22 -6.67 -1.25
C ILE A 25 0.09 -7.63 -1.64
N ASP A 26 0.30 -8.49 -2.63
CA ASP A 26 -0.72 -9.43 -3.09
C ASP A 26 -1.06 -10.47 -2.01
N MET A 27 -0.07 -10.96 -1.26
CA MET A 27 -0.29 -11.87 -0.14
C MET A 27 -1.03 -11.20 1.03
N ASN A 28 -0.81 -9.91 1.25
CA ASN A 28 -1.38 -9.14 2.37
C ASN A 28 -2.55 -8.25 1.94
N ILE A 29 -3.08 -8.45 0.73
CA ILE A 29 -4.06 -7.56 0.12
C ILE A 29 -5.39 -7.49 0.88
N ASN A 30 -5.71 -8.54 1.64
CA ASN A 30 -6.90 -8.62 2.48
C ASN A 30 -6.77 -7.78 3.76
N GLN A 31 -5.57 -7.33 4.09
CA GLN A 31 -5.29 -6.50 5.26
C GLN A 31 -5.26 -5.01 4.90
N GLN A 32 -5.28 -4.16 5.92
CA GLN A 32 -4.98 -2.74 5.75
C GLN A 32 -3.47 -2.58 5.63
N ILE A 33 -3.00 -2.24 4.44
CA ILE A 33 -1.59 -1.94 4.16
C ILE A 33 -1.40 -0.43 4.21
N ASN A 34 -0.53 0.05 5.10
CA ASN A 34 -0.13 1.44 5.19
C ASN A 34 1.30 1.65 4.69
N TRP A 35 1.69 2.91 4.50
CA TRP A 35 3.05 3.28 4.08
C TRP A 35 4.14 2.74 5.01
N ILE A 36 3.88 2.70 6.32
CA ILE A 36 4.82 2.19 7.32
C ILE A 36 5.13 0.71 7.05
N ASP A 37 4.11 -0.08 6.68
CA ASP A 37 4.28 -1.50 6.38
C ASP A 37 5.15 -1.70 5.13
N LEU A 38 4.91 -0.88 4.09
CA LEU A 38 5.71 -0.91 2.87
C LEU A 38 7.17 -0.55 3.12
N ILE A 39 7.43 0.47 3.94
CA ILE A 39 8.78 0.90 4.32
C ILE A 39 9.46 -0.21 5.14
N ASN A 40 8.76 -0.79 6.12
CA ASN A 40 9.32 -1.87 6.95
C ASN A 40 9.65 -3.12 6.13
N VAL A 41 8.82 -3.48 5.14
CA VAL A 41 9.01 -4.68 4.33
C VAL A 41 10.12 -4.48 3.30
N SER A 42 10.18 -3.31 2.66
CA SER A 42 11.14 -3.00 1.60
C SER A 42 12.48 -2.49 2.11
N GLY A 43 12.52 -1.89 3.30
CA GLY A 43 13.66 -1.14 3.81
C GLY A 43 13.93 0.17 3.05
N LEU A 44 13.02 0.59 2.17
CA LEU A 44 13.13 1.83 1.38
C LEU A 44 12.34 2.96 2.04
N ASP A 45 12.85 4.19 1.92
CA ASP A 45 12.12 5.36 2.39
C ASP A 45 10.91 5.68 1.48
N HIS A 46 10.02 6.54 1.98
CA HIS A 46 8.80 6.90 1.27
C HIS A 46 9.08 7.43 -0.16
N LEU A 47 10.08 8.30 -0.31
CA LEU A 47 10.42 8.93 -1.59
C LEU A 47 10.98 7.93 -2.60
N THR A 48 11.88 7.05 -2.16
CA THR A 48 12.45 5.99 -3.01
C THR A 48 11.36 5.01 -3.40
N LEU A 49 10.51 4.58 -2.46
CA LEU A 49 9.39 3.69 -2.76
C LEU A 49 8.46 4.31 -3.82
N GLN A 50 8.12 5.60 -3.67
CA GLN A 50 7.31 6.31 -4.64
C GLN A 50 7.98 6.43 -6.01
N SER A 51 9.28 6.76 -6.04
CA SER A 51 10.07 6.86 -7.27
C SER A 51 10.12 5.51 -7.98
N GLU A 52 10.42 4.45 -7.25
CA GLU A 52 10.56 3.10 -7.78
C GLU A 52 9.24 2.53 -8.29
N PHE A 53 8.12 2.76 -7.60
CA PHE A 53 6.80 2.43 -8.13
C PHE A 53 6.44 3.24 -9.38
N SER A 54 6.82 4.52 -9.42
CA SER A 54 6.57 5.36 -10.59
C SER A 54 7.39 4.90 -11.80
N LYS A 55 8.63 4.46 -11.60
CA LYS A 55 9.48 3.91 -12.67
C LYS A 55 8.99 2.55 -13.17
N ASN A 56 8.68 1.64 -12.25
CA ASN A 56 8.41 0.24 -12.61
C ASN A 56 6.95 -0.04 -12.96
N LYS A 57 6.00 0.64 -12.30
CA LYS A 57 4.55 0.37 -12.44
C LYS A 57 3.76 1.59 -12.92
N LEU A 58 4.41 2.73 -13.19
CA LEU A 58 3.79 3.99 -13.64
C LEU A 58 2.63 4.46 -12.74
N MET A 59 2.70 4.14 -11.44
CA MET A 59 1.67 4.53 -10.47
C MET A 59 2.24 4.60 -9.06
N THR A 60 1.46 5.11 -8.11
CA THR A 60 1.85 5.13 -6.69
C THR A 60 1.58 3.77 -6.02
N PRO A 61 2.28 3.44 -4.92
CA PRO A 61 2.05 2.21 -4.17
C PRO A 61 0.58 2.06 -3.71
N MET A 62 -0.04 3.16 -3.26
CA MET A 62 -1.44 3.16 -2.85
C MET A 62 -2.40 2.90 -4.01
N THR A 63 -2.11 3.45 -5.19
CA THR A 63 -2.89 3.16 -6.42
C THR A 63 -2.75 1.70 -6.82
N TRP A 64 -1.55 1.12 -6.69
CA TRP A 64 -1.32 -0.30 -6.95
C TRP A 64 -2.14 -1.18 -6.01
N ILE A 65 -2.08 -0.92 -4.70
CA ILE A 65 -2.86 -1.65 -3.69
C ILE A 65 -4.36 -1.55 -4.00
N ARG A 66 -4.86 -0.35 -4.33
CA ARG A 66 -6.27 -0.16 -4.70
C ARG A 66 -6.65 -1.01 -5.90
N LYS A 67 -5.89 -0.93 -7.01
CA LYS A 67 -6.17 -1.72 -8.22
C LYS A 67 -6.16 -3.22 -7.95
N ARG A 68 -5.27 -3.69 -7.07
CA ARG A 68 -5.23 -5.10 -6.71
C ARG A 68 -6.44 -5.52 -5.87
N LYS A 69 -6.91 -4.67 -4.95
CA LYS A 69 -8.17 -4.88 -4.22
C LYS A 69 -9.38 -4.91 -5.16
N GLU A 70 -9.40 -4.04 -6.16
CA GLU A 70 -10.46 -4.00 -7.20
C GLU A 70 -10.48 -5.30 -8.01
N ALA A 71 -9.31 -5.77 -8.45
CA ALA A 71 -9.18 -7.02 -9.20
C ALA A 71 -9.65 -8.25 -8.43
N LEU A 72 -9.47 -8.28 -7.10
CA LEU A 72 -9.86 -9.41 -6.25
C LEU A 72 -11.34 -9.40 -5.87
N THR A 73 -11.89 -8.22 -5.60
CA THR A 73 -13.30 -8.08 -5.21
C THR A 73 -14.25 -8.07 -6.41
N GLY A 74 -13.73 -7.84 -7.62
CA GLY A 74 -14.54 -7.61 -8.82
C GLY A 74 -15.33 -6.29 -8.76
N ILE A 75 -15.13 -5.49 -7.71
CA ILE A 75 -15.77 -4.20 -7.52
C ILE A 75 -14.79 -3.14 -7.98
N ASN A 76 -15.20 -2.35 -8.96
CA ASN A 76 -14.44 -1.18 -9.36
C ASN A 76 -14.57 -0.10 -8.27
N LEU A 77 -13.62 -0.04 -7.34
CA LEU A 77 -13.60 0.95 -6.27
C LEU A 77 -13.42 2.37 -6.83
N SER A 78 -12.93 2.55 -8.06
CA SER A 78 -12.81 3.87 -8.71
C SER A 78 -14.17 4.52 -9.04
N THR A 79 -15.25 3.74 -9.15
CA THR A 79 -16.63 4.25 -9.27
C THR A 79 -17.29 4.52 -7.92
N VAL A 80 -16.67 4.13 -6.80
CA VAL A 80 -17.09 4.56 -5.45
C VAL A 80 -16.52 5.95 -5.22
N THR A 81 -17.07 6.93 -5.93
CA THR A 81 -16.97 8.33 -5.51
C THR A 81 -17.55 8.43 -4.10
N PRO A 82 -16.88 9.12 -3.16
CA PRO A 82 -17.55 9.55 -1.94
C PRO A 82 -18.60 10.54 -2.39
N ASN A 83 -19.83 10.07 -2.59
CA ASN A 83 -20.97 10.89 -2.89
C ASN A 83 -21.34 11.71 -1.64
N ARG A 84 -20.49 12.67 -1.28
CA ARG A 84 -20.77 13.66 -0.24
C ARG A 84 -21.43 14.91 -0.82
N TYR A 85 -21.40 15.09 -2.14
CA TYR A 85 -21.97 16.27 -2.81
C TYR A 85 -23.36 16.05 -3.43
N ALA A 86 -23.76 14.85 -3.88
CA ALA A 86 -25.12 14.70 -4.44
C ALA A 86 -26.20 14.78 -3.35
N SER A 87 -25.89 14.45 -2.10
CA SER A 87 -26.83 14.65 -0.98
C SER A 87 -27.10 16.13 -0.66
N LEU A 88 -26.21 17.05 -1.07
CA LEU A 88 -26.35 18.49 -0.87
C LEU A 88 -27.14 19.18 -2.00
N LEU A 89 -27.21 18.57 -3.19
CA LEU A 89 -27.95 19.15 -4.32
C LEU A 89 -29.42 18.71 -4.38
N ALA A 90 -29.79 17.64 -3.67
CA ALA A 90 -31.18 17.14 -3.63
C ALA A 90 -32.09 17.86 -2.62
N GLN A 91 -31.55 18.73 -1.75
CA GLN A 91 -32.33 19.46 -0.73
C GLN A 91 -32.65 20.92 -1.12
N SER A 92 -32.25 21.36 -2.32
CA SER A 92 -32.43 22.74 -2.81
C SER A 92 -33.54 22.85 -3.86
N SER A 93 -34.59 22.04 -3.75
CA SER A 93 -35.81 22.23 -4.53
C SER A 93 -37.00 22.21 -3.58
N THR A 94 -37.30 23.38 -3.04
CA THR A 94 -38.62 23.75 -2.52
C THR A 94 -38.95 25.14 -3.02
#